data_AF-A0A923TF73-F1
#
_entry.id   AF-A0A923TF73-F1
#
_cell.length_a   1.000
_cell.length_b   1.000
_cell.length_c   1.000
_cell.angle_alpha   90.00
_cell.angle_beta   90.00
_cell.angle_gamma   90.00
#
_symmetry.space_group_name_H-M   'P 1'
#
loop_
_entity.id
_entity.type
_entity.pdbx_description
1 polymer ?
#
loop_
_entity_poly.entity_id
_entity_poly.type
_entity_poly.pdbx_seq_one_letter_code
_entity_poly.pdbx_strand_id
1 'polypeptide(L)'
;MPPPKIIFFPANRLPVLLLALCVGALLVMMHVFALPLLPMTGRTLPVAAMRPEPGLGPHVYSIFFPDSDDDAPNDPRSRVELYEDGKPLNPHADLATVNGYGRGNYAHLGGRLIFSAIDNGDPRKNGCDYDAYHPLCSHRALGYAATLLSPPARSPSIVFPAHPAYPPPPQPL
;
A
#
# COMPACT_ATOMS: atom_id res chain seq x y z
N MET A 1 37.85 16.29 51.96
CA MET A 1 37.36 16.26 50.55
C MET A 1 37.22 14.81 50.14
N PRO A 2 36.03 14.33 49.75
CA PRO A 2 35.88 12.97 49.24
C PRO A 2 36.52 12.85 47.84
N PRO A 3 37.15 11.72 47.50
CA PRO A 3 37.76 11.51 46.20
C PRO A 3 36.69 11.42 45.09
N PRO A 4 37.01 11.81 43.85
CA PRO A 4 36.09 11.73 42.72
C PRO A 4 35.75 10.26 42.40
N LYS A 5 34.45 9.94 42.34
CA LYS A 5 33.95 8.65 41.84
C LYS A 5 34.15 8.60 40.33
N ILE A 6 35.13 7.84 39.86
CA ILE A 6 35.31 7.55 38.43
C ILE A 6 34.29 6.48 38.04
N ILE A 7 33.29 6.86 37.24
CA ILE A 7 32.29 5.94 36.69
C ILE A 7 32.96 5.17 35.54
N PHE A 8 33.40 3.95 35.81
CA PHE A 8 33.87 3.03 34.76
C PHE A 8 32.67 2.50 33.97
N PHE A 9 32.54 2.91 32.70
CA PHE A 9 31.68 2.22 31.75
C PHE A 9 32.36 0.89 31.36
N PRO A 10 31.69 -0.27 31.49
CA PRO A 10 32.32 -1.55 31.18
C PRO A 10 32.60 -1.65 29.68
N ALA A 11 33.87 -1.89 29.32
CA ALA A 11 34.39 -1.94 27.96
C ALA A 11 33.69 -2.95 27.02
N ASN A 12 32.89 -3.89 27.56
CA ASN A 12 32.27 -4.98 26.80
C ASN A 12 30.96 -4.60 26.09
N ARG A 13 30.45 -3.37 26.22
CA ARG A 13 29.15 -3.00 25.61
C ARG A 13 29.25 -2.48 24.18
N LEU A 14 30.40 -1.94 23.77
CA LEU A 14 30.60 -1.40 22.42
C LEU A 14 30.51 -2.47 21.31
N PRO A 15 31.16 -3.65 21.38
CA PRO A 15 31.06 -4.65 20.33
C PRO A 15 29.64 -5.24 20.21
N VAL A 16 28.93 -5.36 21.34
CA VAL A 16 27.53 -5.83 21.36
C VAL A 16 26.61 -4.82 20.67
N LEU A 17 26.82 -3.52 20.90
CA LEU A 17 26.05 -2.46 20.25
C LEU A 17 26.30 -2.43 18.74
N LEU A 18 27.57 -2.54 18.31
CA LEU A 18 27.91 -2.57 16.89
C LEU A 18 27.32 -3.79 16.19
N LEU A 19 27.40 -4.98 16.82
CA LEU A 19 26.77 -6.19 16.30
C LEU A 19 25.25 -6.01 16.15
N ALA A 20 24.57 -5.44 17.16
CA ALA A 20 23.14 -5.18 17.10
C ALA A 20 22.77 -4.22 15.95
N LEU A 21 23.57 -3.18 15.70
CA LEU A 21 23.37 -2.26 14.58
C LEU A 21 23.59 -2.94 13.23
N CYS A 22 24.63 -3.76 13.08
CA CYS A 22 24.87 -4.51 11.85
C CYS A 22 23.74 -5.50 11.55
N VAL A 23 23.26 -6.24 12.55
CA VAL A 23 22.12 -7.16 12.40
C VAL A 23 20.85 -6.38 12.03
N GLY A 24 20.58 -5.26 12.70
CA GLY A 24 19.44 -4.40 12.36
C GLY A 24 19.50 -3.88 10.91
N ALA A 25 20.65 -3.38 10.48
CA ALA A 25 20.86 -2.92 9.11
C ALA A 25 20.68 -4.04 8.08
N LEU A 26 21.19 -5.25 8.35
CA LEU A 26 21.00 -6.42 7.49
C LEU A 26 19.53 -6.80 7.37
N LEU A 27 18.77 -6.79 8.48
CA LEU A 27 17.34 -7.07 8.46
C LEU A 27 16.56 -6.02 7.64
N VAL A 28 16.91 -4.75 7.75
CA VAL A 28 16.30 -3.68 6.93
C VAL A 28 16.64 -3.89 5.46
N MET A 29 17.89 -4.18 5.11
CA MET A 29 18.29 -4.49 3.75
C MET A 29 17.55 -5.72 3.21
N MET A 30 17.42 -6.79 4.00
CA MET A 30 16.64 -7.97 3.63
C MET A 30 15.17 -7.61 3.37
N HIS A 31 14.54 -6.75 4.18
CA HIS A 31 13.16 -6.32 3.92
C HIS A 31 13.04 -5.52 2.61
N VAL A 32 13.98 -4.61 2.35
CA VAL A 32 13.97 -3.77 1.15
C VAL A 32 14.25 -4.58 -0.12
N PHE A 33 15.18 -5.54 -0.06
CA PHE A 33 15.68 -6.25 -1.25
C PHE A 33 15.12 -7.66 -1.43
N ALA A 34 14.68 -8.35 -0.37
CA ALA A 34 14.17 -9.73 -0.48
C ALA A 34 12.65 -9.82 -0.62
N LEU A 35 11.87 -8.85 -0.14
CA LEU A 35 10.41 -8.85 -0.34
C LEU A 35 9.98 -8.77 -1.82
N PRO A 36 10.68 -8.05 -2.72
CA PRO A 36 10.38 -8.08 -4.16
C PRO A 36 10.66 -9.43 -4.83
N LEU A 37 11.41 -10.33 -4.19
CA LEU A 37 11.69 -11.68 -4.69
C LEU A 37 10.63 -12.70 -4.27
N LEU A 38 9.67 -12.31 -3.43
CA LEU A 38 8.58 -13.19 -3.05
C LEU A 38 7.76 -13.57 -4.30
N PRO A 39 7.26 -14.82 -4.36
CA PRO A 39 6.40 -15.20 -5.47
C PRO A 39 5.17 -14.29 -5.48
N MET A 40 4.92 -13.69 -6.64
CA MET A 40 3.67 -13.00 -6.90
C MET A 40 2.60 -14.05 -7.20
N THR A 41 1.46 -13.93 -6.54
CA THR A 41 0.27 -14.73 -6.83
C THR A 41 -0.70 -13.89 -7.64
N GLY A 42 -1.17 -14.46 -8.74
CA GLY A 42 -2.17 -13.87 -9.61
C GLY A 42 -3.60 -14.26 -9.22
N ARG A 43 -4.53 -13.34 -9.45
CA ARG A 43 -5.98 -13.56 -9.39
C ARG A 43 -6.65 -12.93 -10.60
N THR A 44 -7.41 -13.73 -11.32
CA THR A 44 -8.30 -13.22 -12.37
C THR A 44 -9.48 -12.47 -11.75
N LEU A 45 -9.70 -11.26 -12.24
CA LEU A 45 -10.73 -10.35 -11.76
C LEU A 45 -12.01 -10.56 -12.58
N PRO A 46 -13.12 -10.97 -11.95
CA PRO A 46 -14.35 -11.23 -12.68
C PRO A 46 -14.96 -9.91 -13.19
N VAL A 47 -15.02 -9.75 -14.52
CA VAL A 47 -15.58 -8.57 -15.19
C VAL A 47 -17.02 -8.25 -14.74
N ALA A 48 -17.82 -9.28 -14.42
CA ALA A 48 -19.18 -9.12 -13.91
C ALA A 48 -19.26 -8.43 -12.53
N ALA A 49 -18.17 -8.47 -11.75
CA ALA A 49 -18.10 -7.82 -10.44
C ALA A 49 -17.65 -6.35 -10.53
N MET A 50 -17.11 -5.91 -11.67
CA MET A 50 -16.66 -4.54 -11.87
C MET A 50 -17.84 -3.58 -11.90
N ARG A 51 -17.70 -2.43 -11.23
CA ARG A 51 -18.74 -1.40 -11.14
C ARG A 51 -18.16 -0.04 -11.49
N PRO A 52 -18.91 0.86 -12.14
CA PRO A 52 -18.49 2.27 -12.25
C PRO A 52 -18.29 2.86 -10.86
N GLU A 53 -17.20 3.60 -10.64
CA GLU A 53 -16.92 4.17 -9.31
C GLU A 53 -17.76 5.45 -9.10
N PRO A 54 -18.63 5.50 -8.08
CA PRO A 54 -19.49 6.66 -7.85
C PRO A 54 -18.69 7.93 -7.57
N GLY A 55 -19.10 9.05 -8.18
CA GLY A 55 -18.48 10.36 -7.96
C GLY A 55 -17.18 10.59 -8.74
N LEU A 56 -16.75 9.64 -9.57
CA LEU A 56 -15.61 9.77 -10.47
C LEU A 56 -16.06 9.78 -11.95
N GLY A 57 -15.09 9.94 -12.85
CA GLY A 57 -15.30 9.98 -14.29
C GLY A 57 -15.90 8.68 -14.86
N PRO A 58 -16.54 8.73 -16.03
CA PRO A 58 -17.26 7.60 -16.62
C PRO A 58 -16.36 6.43 -17.05
N HIS A 59 -15.05 6.67 -17.16
CA HIS A 59 -14.02 5.69 -17.48
C HIS A 59 -13.43 5.02 -16.24
N VAL A 60 -13.90 5.34 -15.04
CA VAL A 60 -13.37 4.82 -13.77
C VAL A 60 -14.28 3.72 -13.23
N TYR A 61 -13.67 2.58 -12.94
CA TYR A 61 -14.31 1.39 -12.43
C TYR A 61 -13.61 0.92 -11.17
N SER A 62 -14.35 0.18 -10.34
CA SER A 62 -13.79 -0.47 -9.18
C SER A 62 -14.21 -1.92 -9.05
N ILE A 63 -13.37 -2.66 -8.34
CA ILE A 63 -13.62 -4.05 -7.97
C ILE A 63 -13.06 -4.31 -6.57
N PHE A 64 -13.77 -5.13 -5.80
CA PHE A 64 -13.31 -5.56 -4.48
C PHE A 64 -12.07 -6.45 -4.60
N PHE A 65 -11.05 -6.12 -3.81
CA PHE A 65 -9.76 -6.79 -3.83
C PHE A 65 -9.18 -6.87 -2.40
N PRO A 66 -9.45 -7.97 -1.67
CA PRO A 66 -9.00 -8.13 -0.27
C PRO A 66 -7.64 -8.82 -0.14
N ASP A 67 -7.01 -9.21 -1.26
CA ASP A 67 -5.87 -10.12 -1.25
C ASP A 67 -4.53 -9.41 -0.95
N SER A 68 -4.54 -8.08 -0.87
CA SER A 68 -3.39 -7.32 -0.38
C SER A 68 -3.82 -6.12 0.45
N ASP A 69 -2.87 -5.56 1.20
CA ASP A 69 -3.07 -4.28 1.88
C ASP A 69 -3.20 -3.14 0.83
N ASP A 70 -4.09 -2.20 1.12
CA ASP A 70 -4.36 -1.00 0.34
C ASP A 70 -3.45 0.16 0.73
N ASP A 71 -3.55 1.27 0.01
CA ASP A 71 -2.78 2.48 0.31
C ASP A 71 -3.06 2.97 1.74
N ALA A 72 -1.98 3.23 2.49
CA ALA A 72 -2.06 3.81 3.82
C ALA A 72 -1.25 5.11 3.91
N PRO A 73 -1.62 6.05 4.81
CA PRO A 73 -0.91 7.33 4.96
C PRO A 73 0.60 7.20 5.22
N ASN A 74 1.03 6.05 5.74
CA ASN A 74 2.42 5.77 6.14
C ASN A 74 3.09 4.73 5.25
N ASP A 75 2.36 4.15 4.29
CA ASP A 75 2.83 3.14 3.34
C ASP A 75 2.04 3.27 2.03
N PRO A 76 2.40 4.25 1.17
CA PRO A 76 1.58 4.65 0.02
C PRO A 76 1.84 3.78 -1.22
N ARG A 77 2.23 2.50 -1.06
CA ARG A 77 2.60 1.66 -2.20
C ARG A 77 2.02 0.27 -2.05
N SER A 78 0.74 0.15 -2.41
CA SER A 78 0.20 -1.13 -2.86
C SER A 78 1.20 -1.81 -3.80
N ARG A 79 1.51 -3.09 -3.51
CA ARG A 79 2.39 -3.93 -4.34
C ARG A 79 1.59 -4.74 -5.36
N VAL A 80 0.34 -4.36 -5.61
CA VAL A 80 -0.49 -4.99 -6.64
C VAL A 80 -0.01 -4.53 -8.00
N GLU A 81 0.08 -5.46 -8.94
CA GLU A 81 0.23 -5.16 -10.37
C GLU A 81 -1.05 -5.59 -11.08
N LEU A 82 -1.64 -4.69 -11.86
CA LEU A 82 -2.88 -4.95 -12.60
C LEU A 82 -2.56 -5.10 -14.09
N TYR A 83 -3.21 -6.06 -14.73
CA TYR A 83 -3.03 -6.38 -16.15
C TYR A 83 -4.38 -6.40 -16.85
N GLU A 84 -4.36 -6.00 -18.13
CA GLU A 84 -5.48 -6.05 -19.07
C GLU A 84 -5.04 -6.83 -20.31
N ASP A 85 -5.64 -8.00 -20.55
CA ASP A 85 -5.31 -8.92 -21.64
C ASP A 85 -3.80 -9.24 -21.69
N GLY A 86 -3.23 -9.52 -20.51
CA GLY A 86 -1.80 -9.77 -20.33
C GLY A 86 -0.88 -8.56 -20.47
N LYS A 87 -1.40 -7.36 -20.76
CA LYS A 87 -0.62 -6.11 -20.79
C LYS A 87 -0.65 -5.45 -19.42
N PRO A 88 0.50 -5.06 -18.85
CA PRO A 88 0.51 -4.34 -17.59
C PRO A 88 -0.19 -3.00 -17.77
N LEU A 89 -1.06 -2.67 -16.82
CA LEU A 89 -1.52 -1.32 -16.61
C LEU A 89 -0.36 -0.45 -16.10
N ASN A 90 -0.56 0.87 -16.09
CA ASN A 90 0.47 1.79 -15.60
C ASN A 90 0.81 1.48 -14.15
N PRO A 91 2.03 1.84 -13.68
CA PRO A 91 2.35 1.76 -12.27
C PRO A 91 1.27 2.44 -11.41
N HIS A 92 1.04 1.88 -10.22
CA HIS A 92 0.11 2.42 -9.25
C HIS A 92 0.18 3.96 -9.15
N ALA A 93 -0.98 4.61 -9.22
CA ALA A 93 -1.15 6.05 -9.23
C ALA A 93 -2.14 6.51 -8.17
N ASP A 94 -2.15 7.81 -7.86
CA ASP A 94 -3.16 8.36 -6.97
C ASP A 94 -4.56 8.40 -7.63
N LEU A 95 -5.60 8.49 -6.79
CA LEU A 95 -6.99 8.50 -7.26
C LEU A 95 -7.29 9.68 -8.19
N ALA A 96 -6.61 10.82 -8.00
CA ALA A 96 -6.77 12.00 -8.84
C ALA A 96 -6.28 11.74 -10.28
N THR A 97 -5.18 11.00 -10.43
CA THR A 97 -4.60 10.61 -11.72
C THR A 97 -5.49 9.60 -12.44
N VAL A 98 -6.02 8.60 -11.72
CA VAL A 98 -7.00 7.64 -12.27
C VAL A 98 -8.23 8.39 -12.80
N ASN A 99 -8.77 9.32 -12.00
CA ASN A 99 -9.94 10.09 -12.36
C ASN A 99 -9.68 11.06 -13.53
N GLY A 100 -8.55 11.78 -13.52
CA GLY A 100 -8.26 12.83 -14.48
C GLY A 100 -7.79 12.31 -15.84
N TYR A 101 -6.98 11.25 -15.87
CA TYR A 101 -6.34 10.77 -17.09
C TYR A 101 -6.85 9.41 -17.55
N GLY A 102 -7.16 8.51 -16.61
CA GLY A 102 -7.44 7.12 -16.91
C GLY A 102 -6.28 6.44 -17.64
N ARG A 103 -6.54 5.70 -18.73
CA ARG A 103 -5.59 5.07 -19.64
C ARG A 103 -4.73 4.00 -18.98
N GLY A 104 -5.38 3.08 -18.29
CA GLY A 104 -4.68 2.05 -17.54
C GLY A 104 -4.05 2.55 -16.23
N ASN A 105 -4.43 3.72 -15.72
CA ASN A 105 -4.06 4.09 -14.35
C ASN A 105 -4.96 3.35 -13.35
N TYR A 106 -4.39 2.96 -12.22
CA TYR A 106 -5.13 2.39 -11.09
C TYR A 106 -4.59 2.84 -9.73
N ALA A 107 -5.46 2.78 -8.73
CA ALA A 107 -5.19 3.02 -7.33
C ALA A 107 -5.73 1.83 -6.50
N HIS A 108 -5.17 1.59 -5.32
CA HIS A 108 -5.68 0.58 -4.39
C HIS A 108 -6.13 1.25 -3.09
N LEU A 109 -7.45 1.35 -2.87
CA LEU A 109 -8.01 2.11 -1.74
C LEU A 109 -9.27 1.46 -1.18
N GLY A 110 -9.33 1.31 0.14
CA GLY A 110 -10.49 0.77 0.86
C GLY A 110 -10.78 -0.69 0.50
N GLY A 111 -9.73 -1.48 0.30
CA GLY A 111 -9.84 -2.88 -0.16
C GLY A 111 -10.43 -3.04 -1.57
N ARG A 112 -10.29 -2.02 -2.41
CA ARG A 112 -10.77 -2.02 -3.80
C ARG A 112 -9.69 -1.52 -4.74
N LEU A 113 -9.57 -2.17 -5.89
CA LEU A 113 -8.83 -1.60 -7.02
C LEU A 113 -9.75 -0.64 -7.74
N ILE A 114 -9.32 0.61 -7.87
CA ILE A 114 -10.01 1.67 -8.61
C ILE A 114 -9.17 1.98 -9.83
N PHE A 115 -9.68 1.77 -11.03
CA PHE A 115 -8.89 1.76 -12.25
C PHE A 115 -9.68 2.21 -13.48
N SER A 116 -8.96 2.36 -14.58
CA SER A 116 -9.50 2.60 -15.92
C SER A 116 -8.89 1.60 -16.90
N ALA A 117 -9.65 1.15 -17.90
CA ALA A 117 -9.10 0.41 -19.03
C ALA A 117 -8.05 1.25 -19.80
N ILE A 118 -7.13 0.61 -20.52
CA ILE A 118 -6.09 1.25 -21.34
C ILE A 118 -6.71 2.22 -22.35
N ASP A 119 -7.84 1.85 -22.95
CA ASP A 119 -8.58 2.64 -23.92
C ASP A 119 -9.63 3.58 -23.30
N ASN A 120 -9.71 3.64 -21.96
CA ASN A 120 -10.76 4.33 -21.19
C ASN A 120 -12.19 3.82 -21.44
N GLY A 121 -12.34 2.65 -22.09
CA GLY A 121 -13.62 2.00 -22.32
C GLY A 121 -14.24 1.41 -21.06
N ASP A 122 -15.43 0.83 -21.23
CA ASP A 122 -16.07 0.02 -20.19
C ASP A 122 -15.37 -1.36 -20.12
N PRO A 123 -14.64 -1.68 -19.04
CA PRO A 123 -13.86 -2.92 -18.91
C PRO A 123 -14.76 -4.17 -18.91
N ARG A 124 -16.08 -4.00 -18.75
CA ARG A 124 -17.05 -5.10 -18.81
C ARG A 124 -17.47 -5.45 -20.22
N LYS A 125 -17.10 -4.62 -21.20
CA LYS A 125 -17.59 -4.70 -22.59
C LYS A 125 -16.48 -4.73 -23.64
N ASN A 126 -15.24 -4.44 -23.26
CA ASN A 126 -14.11 -4.41 -24.17
C ASN A 126 -13.57 -5.81 -24.55
N GLY A 127 -14.02 -6.86 -23.84
CA GLY A 127 -13.65 -8.24 -24.14
C GLY A 127 -12.26 -8.64 -23.64
N CYS A 128 -11.65 -7.84 -22.76
CA CYS A 128 -10.35 -8.12 -22.16
C CYS A 128 -10.49 -8.89 -20.85
N ASP A 129 -9.57 -9.81 -20.61
CA ASP A 129 -9.38 -10.43 -19.29
C ASP A 129 -8.55 -9.51 -18.40
N TYR A 130 -8.83 -9.53 -17.09
CA TYR A 130 -8.12 -8.69 -16.12
C TYR A 130 -7.53 -9.55 -15.02
N ASP A 131 -6.25 -9.36 -14.73
CA ASP A 131 -5.52 -10.10 -13.71
C ASP A 131 -4.81 -9.16 -12.75
N ALA A 132 -4.88 -9.45 -11.45
CA ALA A 132 -4.13 -8.74 -10.42
C ALA A 132 -3.12 -9.68 -9.77
N TYR A 133 -1.87 -9.23 -9.69
CA TYR A 133 -0.78 -9.95 -9.05
C TYR A 133 -0.36 -9.25 -7.77
N HIS A 134 -0.16 -10.00 -6.69
CA HIS A 134 0.25 -9.47 -5.39
C HIS A 134 1.18 -10.44 -4.66
N PRO A 135 2.03 -9.96 -3.73
CA PRO A 135 2.91 -10.84 -2.97
C PRO A 135 2.11 -11.75 -2.02
N LEU A 136 2.47 -13.04 -1.95
CA LEU A 136 1.84 -14.06 -1.09
C LEU A 136 1.84 -13.72 0.42
N CYS A 137 2.80 -12.91 0.87
CA CYS A 137 2.95 -12.48 2.26
C CYS A 137 2.80 -10.96 2.37
N SER A 138 1.73 -10.41 1.79
CA SER A 138 1.46 -8.96 1.86
C SER A 138 0.83 -8.52 3.18
N HIS A 139 0.32 -9.44 4.01
CA HIS A 139 -0.39 -9.08 5.23
C HIS A 139 0.54 -8.43 6.26
N ARG A 140 0.26 -7.16 6.60
CA ARG A 140 0.84 -6.33 7.68
C ARG A 140 1.36 -7.09 8.91
N ALA A 141 0.70 -8.16 9.34
CA ALA A 141 1.07 -8.96 10.51
C ALA A 141 2.51 -9.53 10.47
N LEU A 142 3.06 -9.85 9.28
CA LEU A 142 4.41 -10.41 9.16
C LEU A 142 5.51 -9.34 9.09
N GLY A 143 5.22 -8.15 8.57
CA GLY A 143 6.15 -7.02 8.58
C GLY A 143 6.39 -6.43 9.97
N TYR A 144 5.37 -6.47 10.84
CA TYR A 144 5.51 -5.99 12.22
C TYR A 144 6.27 -6.95 13.14
N ALA A 145 6.27 -8.27 12.86
CA ALA A 145 7.07 -9.22 13.63
C ALA A 145 8.57 -8.91 13.57
N ALA A 146 9.06 -8.27 12.50
CA ALA A 146 10.43 -7.79 12.38
C ALA A 146 10.71 -6.46 13.09
N THR A 147 9.69 -5.66 13.42
CA THR A 147 9.81 -4.38 14.14
C THR A 147 9.45 -4.46 15.63
N LEU A 148 9.05 -5.63 16.14
CA LEU A 148 8.84 -5.89 17.57
C LEU A 148 10.13 -5.79 18.43
N LEU A 149 11.28 -5.44 17.84
CA LEU A 149 12.50 -5.07 18.55
C LEU A 149 12.73 -3.54 18.65
N SER A 150 11.69 -2.72 18.44
CA SER A 150 11.70 -1.30 18.77
C SER A 150 10.69 -1.01 19.88
N PRO A 151 11.05 -0.28 20.96
CA PRO A 151 10.09 0.09 21.99
C PRO A 151 8.94 0.92 21.38
N PRO A 152 7.70 0.77 21.88
CA PRO A 152 6.55 1.46 21.30
C PRO A 152 6.75 2.97 21.41
N ALA A 153 6.86 3.65 20.27
CA ALA A 153 6.75 5.09 20.22
C ALA A 153 5.33 5.48 20.65
N ARG A 154 5.23 6.18 21.76
CA ARG A 154 3.98 6.73 22.30
C ARG A 154 3.36 7.63 21.23
N SER A 155 2.29 7.18 20.58
CA SER A 155 1.59 7.96 19.56
C SER A 155 1.02 9.23 20.21
N PRO A 156 1.29 10.44 19.68
CA PRO A 156 0.50 11.61 20.05
C PRO A 156 -0.93 11.38 19.55
N SER A 157 -1.91 11.62 20.43
CA SER A 157 -3.33 11.57 20.07
C SER A 157 -3.61 12.61 18.97
N ILE A 158 -3.71 12.17 17.72
CA ILE A 158 -4.19 12.99 16.62
C ILE A 158 -5.71 12.99 16.72
N VAL A 159 -6.26 14.12 17.16
CA VAL A 159 -7.68 14.43 17.01
C VAL A 159 -7.91 14.71 15.52
N PHE A 160 -8.59 13.80 14.83
CA PHE A 160 -9.04 14.04 13.47
C PHE A 160 -10.09 15.16 13.49
N PRO A 161 -9.91 16.27 12.74
CA PRO A 161 -11.01 17.20 12.52
C PRO A 161 -12.12 16.46 11.76
N ALA A 162 -13.38 16.70 12.16
CA ALA A 162 -14.55 16.16 11.48
C ALA A 162 -14.49 16.51 9.99
N HIS A 163 -14.63 15.50 9.14
CA HIS A 163 -14.74 15.65 7.69
C HIS A 163 -15.90 16.62 7.40
N PRO A 164 -15.72 17.68 6.58
CA PRO A 164 -16.85 18.50 6.17
C PRO A 164 -17.83 17.61 5.40
N ALA A 165 -19.08 17.58 5.87
CA ALA A 165 -20.18 16.92 5.18
C ALA A 165 -20.31 17.51 3.76
N TYR A 166 -20.32 16.64 2.76
CA TYR A 166 -20.68 17.03 1.39
C TYR A 166 -22.09 17.64 1.40
N PRO A 167 -22.31 18.80 0.77
CA PRO A 167 -23.66 19.33 0.60
C PRO A 167 -24.48 18.38 -0.29
N PRO A 168 -25.78 18.18 0.01
CA PRO A 168 -26.65 17.37 -0.82
C PRO A 168 -26.77 17.97 -2.24
N PRO A 169 -26.93 17.14 -3.27
CA PRO A 169 -27.07 17.61 -4.65
C PRO A 169 -28.33 18.49 -4.80
N PRO A 170 -28.27 19.52 -5.68
CA PRO A 170 -29.42 20.39 -5.93
C PRO A 170 -30.59 19.57 -6.48
N GLN A 171 -31.78 19.80 -5.92
CA GLN A 171 -32.99 19.15 -6.42
C GLN A 171 -33.40 19.76 -7.77
N PRO A 172 -33.82 18.95 -8.75
CA PRO A 172 -34.33 19.45 -10.02
C PRO A 172 -35.62 20.25 -9.81
N LEU A 173 -35.73 21.37 -10.53
CA LEU A 173 -36.92 22.23 -10.60
C LEU A 173 -38.11 21.52 -11.26
#